data_AF-A0A0G4QJ73-F1
#
_entry.id   AF-A0A0G4QJ73-F1
#
_cell.length_a   1.000
_cell.length_b   1.000
_cell.length_c   1.000
_cell.angle_alpha   90.00
_cell.angle_beta   90.00
_cell.angle_gamma   90.00
#
_symmetry.space_group_name_H-M   'P 1'
#
loop_
_entity.id
_entity.type
_entity.pdbx_description
1 polymer ?
#
loop_
_entity_poly.entity_id
_entity_poly.type
_entity_poly.pdbx_seq_one_letter_code
_entity_poly.pdbx_strand_id
1 'polypeptide(L)' 'MYYDGKGVKQDYHQAFQWFTKAADKGDATAQGLLGFMYDNGEGVRQNKPLAKKWFGKSCDNGEQAGCTMYKRLNESGY' A
#
# COMPACT_ATOMS: atom_id res chain seq x y z
N MET A 1 6.25 -13.35 30.56
CA MET A 1 7.07 -13.32 29.33
C MET A 1 6.14 -13.21 28.13
N TYR A 2 5.80 -11.98 27.72
CA TYR A 2 5.08 -11.70 26.47
C TYR A 2 6.10 -11.37 25.38
N TYR A 3 6.89 -12.39 25.02
CA TYR A 3 7.84 -12.29 23.92
C TYR A 3 7.05 -12.23 22.60
N ASP A 4 7.35 -11.22 21.78
CA ASP A 4 6.71 -10.86 20.51
C ASP A 4 5.31 -10.22 20.56
N GLY A 5 5.21 -9.14 21.33
CA GLY A 5 4.27 -8.05 21.05
C GLY A 5 4.54 -7.37 19.70
N LYS A 6 4.34 -8.07 18.57
CA LYS A 6 4.06 -7.45 17.25
C LYS A 6 2.64 -6.85 17.27
N GLY A 7 2.39 -5.95 18.22
CA GLY A 7 1.07 -5.44 18.64
C GLY A 7 0.39 -4.49 17.67
N VAL A 8 0.70 -4.54 16.37
CA VAL A 8 0.18 -3.57 15.37
C VAL A 8 -0.73 -4.22 14.32
N LYS A 9 -0.96 -5.55 14.39
CA LYS A 9 -1.89 -6.24 13.48
C LYS A 9 -3.31 -5.68 13.54
N GLN A 10 -3.72 -5.14 14.69
CA GLN A 10 -5.08 -4.66 14.93
C GLN A 10 -5.35 -3.35 14.17
N ASP A 11 -4.37 -2.44 14.12
CA ASP A 11 -4.52 -1.15 13.46
C ASP A 11 -4.36 -1.22 11.95
N TYR A 12 -3.56 -2.16 11.40
CA TYR A 12 -3.38 -2.25 9.96
C TYR A 12 -4.68 -2.56 9.22
N HIS A 13 -5.59 -3.36 9.78
CA HIS A 13 -6.88 -3.60 9.12
C HIS A 13 -7.77 -2.34 9.11
N GLN A 14 -7.75 -1.55 10.19
CA GLN A 14 -8.49 -0.28 10.24
C GLN A 14 -7.83 0.78 9.34
N ALA A 15 -6.51 0.89 9.35
CA ALA A 15 -5.74 1.76 8.48
C ALA A 15 -6.01 1.42 7.00
N PHE A 16 -6.06 0.14 6.65
CA PHE A 16 -6.42 -0.31 5.31
C PHE A 16 -7.80 0.24 4.88
N GLN A 17 -8.81 0.15 5.75
CA GLN A 17 -10.14 0.69 5.46
C GLN A 17 -10.14 2.21 5.29
N TRP A 18 -9.41 2.93 6.13
CA TRP A 18 -9.29 4.39 6.02
C TRP A 18 -8.56 4.83 4.76
N PHE A 19 -7.42 4.19 4.44
CA PHE A 19 -6.69 4.48 3.22
C PHE A 19 -7.48 4.09 1.98
N THR A 20 -8.26 3.01 2.01
CA THR A 20 -9.18 2.65 0.91
C THR A 20 -10.15 3.79 0.63
N LYS A 21 -10.82 4.31 1.67
CA LYS A 21 -11.77 5.43 1.53
C LYS A 21 -11.11 6.71 0.98
N ALA A 22 -9.87 7.01 1.40
CA ALA A 22 -9.15 8.19 0.91
C ALA A 22 -8.65 7.98 -0.54
N ALA A 23 -8.12 6.81 -0.84
CA ALA A 23 -7.63 6.44 -2.17
C ALA A 23 -8.74 6.42 -3.22
N ASP A 24 -9.95 5.99 -2.84
CA ASP A 24 -11.15 6.04 -3.68
C ASP A 24 -11.58 7.48 -4.01
N LYS A 25 -11.23 8.45 -3.16
CA LYS A 25 -11.42 9.88 -3.42
C LYS A 25 -10.31 10.52 -4.25
N GLY A 26 -9.32 9.75 -4.69
CA GLY A 26 -8.19 10.25 -5.46
C GLY A 26 -7.00 10.73 -4.64
N ASP A 27 -6.97 10.47 -3.33
CA ASP A 27 -5.82 10.84 -2.50
C ASP A 27 -4.58 10.03 -2.91
N ALA A 28 -3.59 10.72 -3.49
CA ALA A 28 -2.40 10.11 -4.06
C ALA A 28 -1.53 9.42 -2.99
N THR A 29 -1.46 10.01 -1.79
CA THR A 29 -0.71 9.47 -0.66
C THR A 29 -1.37 8.20 -0.14
N ALA A 30 -2.70 8.18 0.02
CA ALA A 30 -3.46 7.01 0.44
C ALA A 30 -3.36 5.87 -0.58
N GLN A 31 -3.38 6.18 -1.88
CA GLN A 31 -3.13 5.20 -2.93
C GLN A 31 -1.73 4.58 -2.80
N GLY A 32 -0.70 5.40 -2.50
CA GLY A 32 0.65 4.92 -2.25
C GLY A 32 0.74 4.01 -1.02
N LEU A 33 0.07 4.40 0.07
CA LEU A 33 0.00 3.60 1.30
C LEU A 33 -0.71 2.27 1.09
N LEU A 34 -1.83 2.22 0.35
CA LEU A 34 -2.46 0.96 -0.04
C LEU A 34 -1.53 0.09 -0.88
N GLY A 35 -0.78 0.70 -1.79
CA GLY A 35 0.27 0.02 -2.54
C GLY A 35 1.26 -0.68 -1.60
N PHE A 36 1.76 0.04 -0.59
CA PHE A 36 2.67 -0.51 0.43
C PHE A 36 2.05 -1.63 1.25
N MET A 37 0.79 -1.50 1.66
CA MET A 37 0.10 -2.53 2.44
C MET A 37 -0.07 -3.83 1.65
N TYR A 38 -0.43 -3.75 0.37
CA TYR A 38 -0.45 -4.91 -0.50
C TYR A 38 0.95 -5.45 -0.82
N ASP A 39 1.96 -4.59 -0.89
CA ASP A 39 3.34 -4.99 -1.16
C ASP A 39 3.95 -5.80 -0.01
N ASN A 40 3.65 -5.43 1.23
CA ASN A 40 4.16 -6.08 2.44
C ASN A 40 3.21 -7.10 3.05
N GLY A 41 1.93 -7.09 2.67
CA GLY A 41 0.90 -7.90 3.31
C GLY A 41 0.52 -7.40 4.72
N GLU A 42 0.53 -6.09 4.93
CA GLU A 42 0.19 -5.46 6.20
C GLU A 42 -1.31 -5.18 6.26
N GLY A 43 -2.02 -5.83 7.19
CA GLY A 43 -3.48 -5.70 7.33
C GLY A 43 -4.29 -6.37 6.21
N VAL A 44 -3.65 -6.77 5.11
CA VAL A 44 -4.23 -7.49 3.97
C VAL A 44 -3.28 -8.56 3.45
N ARG A 45 -3.79 -9.49 2.63
CA ARG A 45 -2.94 -10.48 1.97
C ARG A 45 -2.01 -9.78 0.98
N GLN A 46 -0.71 -10.12 1.04
CA GLN A 46 0.28 -9.62 0.09
C GLN A 46 -0.15 -9.91 -1.36
N ASN A 47 -0.08 -8.88 -2.20
CA ASN A 47 -0.44 -8.95 -3.61
C ASN A 47 0.36 -7.90 -4.41
N LYS A 48 1.51 -8.32 -4.96
CA LYS A 48 2.42 -7.45 -5.72
C LYS A 48 1.77 -6.82 -6.97
N PRO A 49 1.00 -7.56 -7.80
CA PRO A 49 0.26 -6.94 -8.92
C PRO A 49 -0.72 -5.85 -8.48
N LEU A 50 -1.43 -6.05 -7.38
CA LEU A 50 -2.36 -5.07 -6.86
C LEU A 50 -1.63 -3.87 -6.24
N ALA A 51 -0.52 -4.11 -5.55
CA ALA A 51 0.37 -3.07 -5.04
C ALA A 51 0.85 -2.15 -6.17
N LYS A 52 1.34 -2.74 -7.27
CA LYS A 52 1.75 -2.00 -8.47
C LYS A 52 0.63 -1.15 -9.03
N LYS A 53 -0.60 -1.69 -9.13
CA LYS A 53 -1.76 -0.92 -9.61
C LYS A 53 -2.02 0.31 -8.76
N TRP A 54 -1.95 0.18 -7.43
CA TRP A 54 -2.14 1.31 -6.52
C TRP A 54 -1.01 2.33 -6.57
N PHE A 55 0.24 1.88 -6.69
CA PHE A 55 1.39 2.76 -6.91
C PHE A 55 1.31 3.51 -8.24
N GLY A 56 0.80 2.88 -9.30
CA GLY A 56 0.52 3.53 -10.59
C GLY A 56 -0.49 4.66 -10.43
N LYS A 57 -1.64 4.41 -9.77
CA LYS A 57 -2.63 5.47 -9.49
C LYS A 57 -2.05 6.62 -8.67
N SER A 58 -1.25 6.29 -7.65
CA SER A 58 -0.56 7.27 -6.81
C SER A 58 0.37 8.16 -7.66
N CYS A 59 1.14 7.54 -8.57
CA CYS A 59 1.97 8.24 -9.55
C CYS A 59 1.16 9.17 -10.47
N ASP A 60 0.06 8.66 -11.03
CA ASP A 60 -0.82 9.41 -11.94
C ASP A 60 -1.43 10.65 -11.24
N ASN A 61 -1.66 10.57 -9.92
CA ASN A 61 -2.15 11.68 -9.11
C ASN A 61 -1.02 12.58 -8.54
N GLY A 62 0.21 12.43 -9.03
CA GLY A 62 1.34 13.33 -8.73
C GLY A 62 2.24 12.93 -7.57
N GLU A 63 2.04 11.74 -6.97
CA GLU A 63 2.88 11.26 -5.87
C GLU A 63 4.11 10.51 -6.40
N GLN A 64 5.29 11.11 -6.22
CA GLN A 64 6.56 10.58 -6.76
C GLN A 64 6.97 9.26 -6.10
N ALA A 65 6.60 9.06 -4.83
CA ALA A 65 6.82 7.79 -4.14
C ALA A 65 6.08 6.64 -4.85
N GLY A 66 4.84 6.88 -5.29
CA GLY A 66 4.06 5.95 -6.11
C GLY A 66 4.78 5.60 -7.41
N CYS A 67 5.29 6.60 -8.14
CA CYS A 67 6.04 6.37 -9.38
C CYS A 67 7.28 5.49 -9.18
N THR A 68 8.00 5.70 -8.09
CA THR A 68 9.23 4.97 -7.78
C THR A 68 8.92 3.51 -7.49
N MET A 69 7.92 3.25 -6.65
CA MET A 69 7.51 1.89 -6.29
C MET A 69 6.87 1.15 -7.47
N TYR A 70 6.10 1.85 -8.32
CA TYR A 70 5.59 1.30 -9.56
C TYR A 70 6.70 0.81 -10.49
N LYS A 71 7.73 1.64 -10.72
CA LYS A 71 8.89 1.27 -11.55
C LYS A 71 9.64 0.08 -10.96
N ARG A 72 9.90 0.10 -9.65
CA ARG A 72 10.57 -0.99 -8.93
C ARG A 72 9.85 -2.33 -9.10
N LEU A 73 8.53 -2.35 -8.96
CA LEU A 73 7.74 -3.58 -9.14
C LEU A 73 7.73 -4.04 -10.59
N ASN A 74 7.67 -3.11 -11.54
CA ASN A 74 7.75 -3.43 -12.96
C ASN A 74 9.11 -4.05 -13.34
N GLU A 75 10.21 -3.52 -12.81
CA GLU A 75 11.56 -4.07 -12.99
C GLU A 75 11.73 -5.43 -12.31
N SER A 76 11.00 -5.67 -11.22
CA SER A 76 10.98 -6.94 -10.50
C SER A 76 10.10 -8.01 -11.17
N GLY A 77 9.44 -7.69 -12.29
CA GLY A 77 8.60 -8.63 -13.05
C GLY A 77 7.17 -8.79 -12.54
N TYR A 78 6.68 -7.86 -11.71
CA TYR A 78 5.29 -7.83 -11.21
C TYR A 78 4.47 -6.74 -11.89
#